data_AF-A0A183GLY3-F1
#
_entry.id   AF-A0A183GLY3-F1
#
_cell.length_a   1.000
_cell.length_b   1.000
_cell.length_c   1.000
_cell.angle_alpha   90.00
_cell.angle_beta   90.00
_cell.angle_gamma   90.00
#
_symmetry.space_group_name_H-M   'P 1'
#
loop_
_entity.id
_entity.type
_entity.pdbx_description
1 polymer ?
#
loop_
_entity_poly.entity_id
_entity_poly.type
_entity_poly.pdbx_seq_one_letter_code
_entity_poly.pdbx_strand_id
1 'polypeptide(L)'
;MWSKWSSCDRAHTQRRRRRCENPTTAGGVCVGDKLEIRKCSYAEAGPIVNKGPLPEFAWGSWSEWNEWGVCSCPANQRQRIRHCIGRECSGCGVEFGECERRCVNERWWSDWSEWMEGGRTSQ
;
A
#
# COMPACT_ATOMS: atom_id res chain seq x y z
N MET A 1 -6.00 10.72 -10.83
CA MET A 1 -5.54 10.74 -12.25
C MET A 1 -4.61 9.55 -12.57
N TRP A 2 -4.49 9.09 -13.83
CA TRP A 2 -3.49 8.08 -14.25
C TRP A 2 -2.11 8.70 -14.52
N SER A 3 -1.04 7.97 -14.19
CA SER A 3 0.34 8.32 -14.54
C SER A 3 0.61 8.11 -16.04
N LYS A 4 1.75 8.63 -16.51
CA LYS A 4 2.31 8.22 -17.80
C LYS A 4 2.61 6.71 -17.80
N TRP A 5 2.56 6.09 -18.98
CA TRP A 5 2.99 4.70 -19.18
C TRP A 5 4.49 4.55 -18.95
N SER A 6 4.90 3.45 -18.33
CA SER A 6 6.30 3.05 -18.27
C SER A 6 6.86 2.77 -19.68
N SER A 7 8.18 2.70 -19.77
CA SER A 7 8.84 2.13 -20.95
C SER A 7 8.46 0.65 -21.13
N CYS A 8 8.62 0.14 -22.35
CA CYS A 8 8.35 -1.25 -22.67
C CYS A 8 9.39 -2.16 -21.99
N ASP A 9 8.94 -2.99 -21.05
CA ASP A 9 9.78 -3.96 -20.35
C ASP A 9 10.18 -5.11 -21.29
N ARG A 10 11.21 -5.90 -20.90
CA ARG A 10 11.68 -7.08 -21.65
C ARG A 10 10.59 -8.12 -21.95
N ALA A 11 9.53 -8.12 -21.15
CA ALA A 11 8.35 -8.96 -21.35
C ALA A 11 7.31 -8.34 -22.31
N HIS A 12 7.67 -7.31 -23.09
CA HIS A 12 6.78 -6.61 -24.00
C HIS A 12 5.53 -6.03 -23.32
N THR A 13 5.71 -5.49 -22.11
CA THR A 13 4.61 -4.89 -21.34
C THR A 13 4.96 -3.51 -20.81
N GLN A 14 3.94 -2.66 -20.67
CA GLN A 14 4.01 -1.34 -20.06
C GLN A 14 2.99 -1.25 -18.95
N ARG A 15 3.30 -0.46 -17.92
CA ARG A 15 2.49 -0.32 -16.71
C ARG A 15 2.23 1.16 -16.43
N ARG A 16 1.03 1.50 -15.97
CA ARG A 16 0.72 2.83 -15.41
C ARG A 16 -0.10 2.68 -14.14
N ARG A 17 -0.02 3.68 -13.27
CA ARG A 17 -0.70 3.68 -11.96
C ARG A 17 -1.55 4.92 -11.81
N ARG A 18 -2.70 4.82 -11.15
CA ARG A 18 -3.48 5.98 -10.73
C ARG A 18 -3.49 6.09 -9.22
N ARG A 19 -3.43 7.32 -8.72
CA ARG A 19 -3.69 7.59 -7.32
C ARG A 19 -5.19 7.84 -7.16
N CYS A 20 -5.75 7.23 -6.13
CA CYS A 20 -7.07 7.59 -5.62
C CYS A 20 -6.91 8.93 -4.90
N GLU A 21 -7.26 10.01 -5.57
CA GLU A 21 -7.36 11.34 -4.98
C GLU A 21 -8.79 11.44 -4.45
N ASN A 22 -8.97 11.24 -3.15
CA ASN A 22 -10.24 11.45 -2.47
C ASN A 22 -10.25 12.91 -1.98
N PRO A 23 -10.89 13.86 -2.70
CA PRO A 23 -11.14 15.17 -2.13
C PRO A 23 -12.07 14.97 -0.94
N THR A 24 -11.57 15.32 0.23
CA THR A 24 -12.18 15.10 1.54
C THR A 24 -13.58 15.67 1.65
N THR A 25 -14.61 14.87 1.37
CA THR A 25 -15.91 14.84 2.08
C THR A 25 -16.73 13.67 1.51
N ALA A 26 -17.17 12.76 2.37
CA ALA A 26 -17.97 11.58 2.04
C ALA A 26 -17.25 10.41 1.34
N GLY A 27 -16.33 9.74 2.06
CA GLY A 27 -16.19 8.27 2.05
C GLY A 27 -16.10 7.53 0.71
N GLY A 28 -15.68 8.19 -0.38
CA GLY A 28 -15.70 7.62 -1.72
C GLY A 28 -14.71 6.47 -1.85
N VAL A 29 -15.23 5.28 -2.17
CA VAL A 29 -14.37 4.14 -2.55
C VAL A 29 -13.97 4.33 -4.01
N CYS A 30 -12.67 4.43 -4.29
CA CYS A 30 -12.18 4.45 -5.67
C CYS A 30 -12.40 3.09 -6.33
N VAL A 31 -13.34 3.05 -7.28
CA VAL A 31 -13.71 1.84 -8.01
C VAL A 31 -12.77 1.58 -9.19
N GLY A 32 -12.39 0.31 -9.36
CA GLY A 32 -11.55 -0.21 -10.43
C GLY A 32 -10.05 -0.25 -10.11
N ASP A 33 -9.26 -0.79 -11.04
CA ASP A 33 -7.86 -1.13 -10.79
C ASP A 33 -6.96 0.09 -10.60
N LYS A 34 -5.99 -0.03 -9.67
CA LYS A 34 -4.97 1.00 -9.42
C LYS A 34 -3.76 0.86 -10.34
N LEU A 35 -3.64 -0.29 -11.00
CA LEU A 35 -2.54 -0.67 -11.88
C LEU A 35 -3.13 -1.17 -13.19
N GLU A 36 -2.64 -0.63 -14.29
CA GLU A 36 -3.01 -1.09 -15.62
C GLU A 36 -1.75 -1.58 -16.33
N ILE A 37 -1.88 -2.71 -17.03
CA ILE A 37 -0.79 -3.36 -17.78
C ILE A 37 -1.26 -3.58 -19.20
N ARG A 38 -0.44 -3.19 -20.18
CA ARG A 38 -0.72 -3.43 -21.60
C ARG A 38 0.49 -4.02 -22.30
N LYS A 39 0.25 -4.69 -23.43
CA LYS A 39 1.31 -5.13 -24.34
C LYS A 39 1.88 -3.93 -25.10
N CYS A 40 3.18 -3.98 -25.39
CA CYS A 40 3.88 -2.97 -26.19
C CYS A 40 4.82 -3.66 -27.17
N SER A 41 5.00 -3.08 -28.36
CA SER A 41 6.07 -3.48 -29.28
C SER A 41 7.22 -2.49 -29.15
N TYR A 42 8.46 -2.97 -29.31
CA TYR A 42 9.64 -2.10 -29.37
C TYR A 42 9.67 -1.21 -30.62
N ALA A 43 8.78 -1.44 -31.60
CA ALA A 43 8.67 -0.60 -32.79
C ALA A 43 7.85 0.68 -32.53
N GLU A 44 6.93 0.65 -31.57
CA GLU A 44 6.12 1.80 -31.12
C GLU A 44 6.80 2.58 -29.97
N ALA A 45 7.79 1.96 -29.32
CA ALA A 45 8.68 2.63 -28.40
C ALA A 45 9.78 3.27 -29.24
N GLY A 46 9.77 4.60 -29.37
CA GLY A 46 10.91 5.35 -29.93
C GLY A 46 12.25 4.86 -29.36
N PRO A 47 13.38 5.19 -30.01
CA PRO A 47 14.65 4.47 -29.90
C PRO A 47 14.91 4.01 -28.48
N ILE A 48 15.22 2.72 -28.32
CA ILE A 48 15.64 2.12 -27.06
C ILE A 48 16.90 2.87 -26.63
N VAL A 49 16.71 3.98 -25.93
CA VAL A 49 17.75 4.57 -25.11
C VAL A 49 17.93 3.51 -24.05
N ASN A 50 18.97 2.69 -24.25
CA ASN A 50 19.65 2.03 -23.16
C ASN A 50 19.96 3.15 -22.17
N LYS A 51 19.04 3.38 -21.24
CA LYS A 51 19.34 4.16 -20.06
C LYS A 51 20.34 3.28 -19.33
N GLY A 52 21.61 3.49 -19.64
CA GLY A 52 22.70 3.10 -18.77
C GLY A 52 22.37 3.55 -17.35
N PRO A 53 23.09 3.04 -16.34
CA PRO A 53 22.86 3.43 -14.96
C PRO A 53 22.67 4.95 -14.89
N LEU A 54 21.55 5.37 -14.30
CA LEU A 54 21.20 6.79 -14.21
C LEU A 54 22.43 7.53 -13.63
N PRO A 55 22.83 8.67 -14.23
CA PRO A 55 23.97 9.43 -13.71
C PRO A 55 23.74 9.72 -12.23
N GLU A 56 24.80 9.70 -11.42
CA GLU A 56 24.76 9.77 -9.94
C GLU A 56 23.92 10.95 -9.41
N PHE A 57 23.86 12.05 -10.16
CA PHE A 57 23.05 13.23 -9.86
C PHE A 57 21.52 13.03 -10.04
N ALA A 58 21.08 11.98 -10.74
CA ALA A 58 19.67 11.66 -10.95
C ALA A 58 19.08 10.77 -9.85
N TRP A 59 19.89 10.32 -8.88
CA TRP A 59 19.45 9.52 -7.76
C TRP A 59 18.73 10.40 -6.73
N GLY A 60 17.64 9.87 -6.19
CA GLY A 60 16.93 10.45 -5.07
C GLY A 60 17.51 9.97 -3.75
N SER A 61 17.31 10.78 -2.70
CA SER A 61 17.59 10.40 -1.33
C SER A 61 16.32 9.84 -0.69
N TRP A 62 16.47 8.79 0.11
CA TRP A 62 15.37 8.31 0.93
C TRP A 62 15.07 9.31 2.04
N SER A 63 13.78 9.57 2.27
CA SER A 63 13.34 10.20 3.52
C SER A 63 13.66 9.28 4.70
N GLU A 64 13.58 9.84 5.90
CA GLU A 64 13.51 9.02 7.10
C GLU A 64 12.32 8.05 7.01
N TRP A 65 12.47 6.93 7.70
CA TRP A 65 11.37 5.98 7.85
C TRP A 65 10.30 6.58 8.73
N ASN A 66 9.05 6.38 8.35
CA ASN A 66 7.96 6.61 9.27
C ASN A 66 8.03 5.63 10.44
N GLU A 67 7.35 5.99 11.52
CA GLU A 67 7.10 5.10 12.64
C GLU A 67 6.45 3.79 12.18
N TRP A 68 6.67 2.75 12.97
CA TRP A 68 6.05 1.45 12.72
C TRP A 68 4.53 1.55 12.80
N GLY A 69 3.86 1.06 11.75
CA GLY A 69 2.41 0.91 11.74
C GLY A 69 1.91 -0.06 12.80
N VAL A 70 0.63 0.05 13.12
CA VAL A 70 -0.06 -0.93 13.97
C VAL A 70 0.05 -2.33 13.40
N CYS A 71 0.02 -3.31 14.29
CA CYS A 71 0.06 -4.71 13.91
C CYS A 71 -1.15 -5.11 13.06
N SER A 72 -0.86 -5.68 11.89
CA SER A 72 -1.87 -6.23 10.98
C SER A 72 -2.18 -7.66 11.40
N CYS A 73 -3.30 -7.84 12.11
CA CYS A 73 -3.84 -9.14 12.48
C CYS A 73 -4.76 -9.66 11.36
N PRO A 74 -4.72 -10.96 11.01
CA PRO A 74 -4.06 -12.08 11.70
C PRO A 74 -2.60 -12.33 11.29
N ALA A 75 -2.06 -11.58 10.31
CA ALA A 75 -0.72 -11.80 9.76
C ALA A 75 0.43 -11.55 10.76
N ASN A 76 0.14 -10.94 11.92
CA ASN A 76 1.10 -10.61 12.97
C ASN A 76 2.32 -9.82 12.46
N GLN A 77 2.10 -8.96 11.47
CA GLN A 77 3.13 -8.14 10.84
C GLN A 77 2.79 -6.67 10.95
N ARG A 78 3.80 -5.85 11.22
CA ARG A 78 3.76 -4.39 11.11
C ARG A 78 4.54 -3.95 9.88
N GLN A 79 4.21 -2.78 9.36
CA GLN A 79 4.94 -2.20 8.23
C GLN A 79 5.31 -0.75 8.52
N ARG A 80 6.44 -0.31 7.96
CA ARG A 80 6.81 1.11 7.89
C ARG A 80 7.16 1.50 6.46
N ILE A 81 7.05 2.79 6.18
CA ILE A 81 7.14 3.33 4.82
C ILE A 81 8.11 4.51 4.85
N ARG A 82 8.92 4.65 3.80
CA ARG A 82 9.74 5.82 3.50
C ARG A 82 9.46 6.31 2.09
N HIS A 83 9.69 7.57 1.84
CA HIS A 83 9.44 8.21 0.55
C HIS A 83 10.74 8.50 -0.18
N CYS A 84 10.75 8.28 -1.49
CA CYS A 84 11.87 8.67 -2.33
C CYS A 84 11.78 10.16 -2.65
N ILE A 85 12.80 10.93 -2.28
CA ILE A 85 12.93 12.35 -2.59
C ILE A 85 13.89 12.48 -3.77
N GLY A 86 13.34 12.64 -4.98
CA GLY A 86 14.13 12.76 -6.21
C GLY A 86 13.49 11.99 -7.37
N ARG A 87 14.32 11.54 -8.32
CA ARG A 87 13.82 10.84 -9.51
C ARG A 87 13.76 9.32 -9.33
N GLU A 88 14.78 8.73 -8.73
CA GLU A 88 14.88 7.27 -8.56
C GLU A 88 15.67 6.91 -7.29
N CYS A 89 15.17 6.01 -6.44
CA CYS A 89 15.86 5.57 -5.23
C CYS A 89 16.10 4.07 -5.27
N SER A 90 17.32 3.63 -4.93
CA SER A 90 17.65 2.20 -4.86
C SER A 90 16.98 1.55 -3.66
N GLY A 91 16.22 0.48 -3.89
CA GLY A 91 15.61 -0.35 -2.85
C GLY A 91 14.10 -0.14 -2.65
N CYS A 92 13.54 -0.82 -1.65
CA CYS A 92 12.12 -0.76 -1.34
C CYS A 92 11.79 0.43 -0.42
N GLY A 93 10.65 1.07 -0.67
CA GLY A 93 10.07 2.11 0.19
C GLY A 93 9.16 1.56 1.30
N VAL A 94 9.01 0.24 1.39
CA VAL A 94 8.18 -0.45 2.39
C VAL A 94 9.02 -1.53 3.05
N GLU A 95 8.93 -1.61 4.37
CA GLU A 95 9.56 -2.65 5.18
C GLU A 95 8.52 -3.31 6.08
N PHE A 96 8.62 -4.63 6.23
CA PHE A 96 7.77 -5.44 7.11
C PHE A 96 8.58 -5.90 8.31
N GLY A 97 7.95 -5.88 9.48
CA GLY A 97 8.54 -6.31 10.73
C GLY A 97 7.58 -7.15 11.55
N GLU A 98 8.12 -7.89 12.50
CA GLU A 98 7.32 -8.67 13.44
C GLU A 98 6.69 -7.76 14.50
N CYS A 99 5.53 -8.21 14.99
CA CYS A 99 4.81 -7.57 16.08
C CYS A 99 5.42 -7.92 17.44
N GLU A 100 5.56 -6.92 18.31
CA GLU A 100 6.06 -7.10 19.67
C GLU A 100 5.10 -7.94 20.54
N ARG A 101 3.80 -7.91 20.22
CA ARG A 101 2.80 -8.80 20.82
C ARG A 101 2.06 -9.54 19.72
N ARG A 102 1.90 -10.85 19.88
CA ARG A 102 1.07 -11.66 18.99
C ARG A 102 -0.38 -11.20 19.09
N CYS A 103 -0.99 -11.00 17.92
CA CYS A 103 -2.43 -10.81 17.83
C CYS A 103 -3.17 -12.01 18.46
N VAL A 104 -4.04 -11.75 19.43
CA VAL A 104 -4.98 -12.78 19.92
C VAL A 104 -6.09 -12.90 18.89
N ASN A 105 -5.99 -13.92 18.04
CA ASN A 105 -6.98 -14.20 16.99
C ASN A 105 -8.16 -15.05 17.52
N GLU A 106 -8.16 -15.38 18.82
CA GLU A 106 -9.11 -16.29 19.45
C GLU A 106 -10.13 -15.46 20.25
N ARG A 107 -11.34 -15.34 19.72
CA ARG A 107 -12.47 -14.74 20.44
C ARG A 107 -13.31 -15.88 21.03
N TRP A 108 -13.47 -15.85 22.34
CA TRP A 108 -14.31 -16.75 23.12
C TRP A 108 -15.60 -16.01 23.47
N TRP A 109 -16.72 -16.73 23.54
CA TRP A 109 -17.93 -16.17 24.15
C TRP A 109 -17.63 -15.91 25.64
N SER A 110 -17.95 -14.71 26.13
CA SER A 110 -18.04 -14.49 27.56
C SER A 110 -19.17 -15.33 28.13
N ASP A 111 -19.14 -15.57 29.44
CA ASP A 111 -20.30 -16.12 30.12
C ASP A 111 -21.53 -15.22 29.92
N TRP A 112 -22.71 -15.84 29.99
CA TRP A 112 -23.97 -15.11 29.93
C TRP A 112 -24.04 -14.11 31.09
N SER A 113 -24.44 -12.88 30.79
CA SER A 113 -24.79 -11.90 31.81
C SER A 113 -25.92 -12.45 32.68
N GLU A 114 -25.88 -12.17 34.00
CA GLU A 114 -26.95 -12.56 34.90
C GLU A 114 -28.31 -12.02 34.44
N TRP A 115 -29.34 -12.82 34.65
CA TRP A 115 -30.70 -12.41 34.38
C TRP A 115 -31.05 -11.24 35.30
N MET A 116 -31.51 -10.14 34.72
CA MET A 116 -32.06 -9.05 35.52
C MET A 116 -33.33 -9.56 36.20
N GLU A 117 -33.28 -9.70 37.53
CA GLU A 117 -34.42 -10.12 38.33
C GLU A 117 -35.58 -9.13 38.14
N GLY A 118 -36.77 -9.73 38.03
CA GLY A 118 -38.01 -9.14 37.54
C GLY A 118 -38.27 -7.71 38.01
N GLY A 119 -38.72 -6.89 37.06
CA GLY A 119 -39.38 -5.63 37.36
C GLY A 119 -40.46 -5.86 38.42
N ARG A 120 -40.22 -5.33 39.62
CA ARG A 120 -41.16 -5.35 40.74
C ARG A 120 -42.49 -4.80 40.26
N THR A 121 -43.52 -5.64 40.28
CA THR A 121 -44.91 -5.18 40.26
C THR A 121 -45.12 -4.34 41.52
N SER A 122 -45.31 -3.04 41.34
CA SER A 122 -45.77 -2.14 42.39
C SER A 122 -47.22 -2.48 42.71
N GLN A 123 -47.44 -2.77 43.99
CA GLN A 123 -48.74 -2.91 44.64
C GLN A 123 -49.53 -1.60 44.63
#